data_AF-A0A1Q7VCY8-F1
#
_entry.id   AF-A0A1Q7VCY8-F1
#
_cell.length_a   1.000
_cell.length_b   1.000
_cell.length_c   1.000
_cell.angle_alpha   90.00
_cell.angle_beta   90.00
_cell.angle_gamma   90.00
#
_symmetry.space_group_name_H-M   'P 1'
#
loop_
_entity.id
_entity.type
_entity.pdbx_description
1 polymer ?
#
loop_
_entity_poly.entity_id
_entity_poly.type
_entity_poly.pdbx_seq_one_letter_code
_entity_poly.pdbx_strand_id
1 'polypeptide(L)'
;MSPISDAQRENTRLVLKELFSLWHKRSGLYGNVLFASAVGKGYDKKKWRNVCSFLLPLHKAEVRSIGVQADYGDFKLVEGAISIDEAKEVLSTVVERDHLCLPGTPEIEIQASLHPNSPHHFWDSGWHRFPLFFPYYEYNLSIDQDFKGESPQQALYGVDLPVFPSGGAAIESFFSTRLGDNSSYGGFLAALVPDYRGKIEEIRIGTNSIQVEIECLAGSSEKDLIGKLFVRYHGGISITADLNFTDHKASAEIRDFPRDLLVVLLCRQDGELVDRRSFLAGSQSDCCWRNRFCKS
;
A
#
# COMPACT_ATOMS: atom_id res chain seq x y z
N MET A 1 -7.37 28.50 -16.48
CA MET A 1 -7.85 27.46 -15.56
C MET A 1 -8.55 26.42 -16.41
N SER A 2 -8.01 25.22 -16.49
CA SER A 2 -8.66 24.14 -17.23
C SER A 2 -9.09 23.10 -16.21
N PRO A 3 -10.38 22.96 -15.91
CA PRO A 3 -10.86 21.87 -15.06
C PRO A 3 -10.44 20.53 -15.66
N ILE A 4 -10.38 19.49 -14.81
CA ILE A 4 -10.24 18.11 -15.28
C ILE A 4 -11.25 17.88 -16.42
N SER A 5 -10.76 17.45 -17.58
CA SER A 5 -11.60 17.21 -18.75
C SER A 5 -12.63 16.11 -18.48
N ASP A 6 -13.78 16.16 -19.15
CA ASP A 6 -14.81 15.12 -19.06
C ASP A 6 -14.25 13.72 -19.36
N ALA A 7 -13.31 13.64 -20.31
CA ALA A 7 -12.61 12.40 -20.64
C ALA A 7 -11.76 11.87 -19.46
N GLN A 8 -11.03 12.73 -18.76
CA GLN A 8 -10.28 12.34 -17.56
C GLN A 8 -11.22 11.91 -16.42
N ARG A 9 -12.35 12.59 -16.26
CA ARG A 9 -13.35 12.22 -15.24
C ARG A 9 -13.97 10.86 -15.56
N GLU A 10 -14.32 10.60 -16.80
CA GLU A 10 -14.86 9.29 -17.22
C GLU A 10 -13.84 8.17 -17.05
N ASN A 11 -12.59 8.40 -17.45
CA ASN A 11 -11.50 7.46 -17.20
C ASN A 11 -11.34 7.17 -15.70
N THR A 12 -11.41 8.20 -14.86
CA THR A 12 -11.33 8.04 -13.40
C THR A 12 -12.49 7.19 -12.88
N ARG A 13 -13.72 7.36 -13.40
CA ARG A 13 -14.86 6.50 -13.04
C ARG A 13 -14.65 5.05 -13.40
N LEU A 14 -14.07 4.76 -14.57
CA LEU A 14 -13.77 3.39 -14.99
C LEU A 14 -12.77 2.72 -14.04
N VAL A 15 -11.71 3.45 -13.66
CA VAL A 15 -10.72 2.95 -12.71
C VAL A 15 -11.30 2.78 -11.31
N LEU A 16 -12.17 3.70 -10.84
CA LEU A 16 -12.86 3.52 -9.55
C LEU A 16 -13.77 2.29 -9.56
N LYS A 17 -14.44 1.98 -10.67
CA LYS A 17 -15.25 0.75 -10.79
C LYS A 17 -14.38 -0.50 -10.66
N GLU A 18 -13.17 -0.50 -11.23
CA GLU A 18 -12.20 -1.58 -11.06
C GLU A 18 -11.78 -1.73 -9.59
N LEU A 19 -11.40 -0.63 -8.94
CA LEU A 19 -11.05 -0.59 -7.52
C LEU A 19 -12.18 -1.15 -6.65
N PHE A 20 -13.41 -0.70 -6.87
CA PHE A 20 -14.58 -1.16 -6.12
C PHE A 20 -14.90 -2.63 -6.40
N SER A 21 -14.67 -3.11 -7.62
CA SER A 21 -14.80 -4.52 -7.97
C SER A 21 -13.79 -5.37 -7.20
N LEU A 22 -12.53 -4.92 -7.07
CA LEU A 22 -11.52 -5.62 -6.27
C LEU A 22 -11.85 -5.60 -4.77
N TRP A 23 -12.29 -4.46 -4.23
CA TRP A 23 -12.78 -4.40 -2.85
C TRP A 23 -13.95 -5.34 -2.61
N HIS A 24 -14.88 -5.44 -3.57
CA HIS A 24 -16.00 -6.36 -3.49
C HIS A 24 -15.54 -7.83 -3.56
N LYS A 25 -14.67 -8.18 -4.50
CA LYS A 25 -14.08 -9.52 -4.66
C LYS A 25 -13.41 -9.99 -3.36
N ARG A 26 -12.77 -9.08 -2.63
CA ARG A 26 -12.01 -9.37 -1.39
C ARG A 26 -12.80 -9.06 -0.11
N SER A 27 -14.07 -8.68 -0.22
CA SER A 27 -14.89 -8.24 0.92
C SER A 27 -15.00 -9.25 2.05
N GLY A 28 -14.94 -10.56 1.76
CA GLY A 28 -14.95 -11.62 2.77
C GLY A 28 -13.74 -11.61 3.72
N LEU A 29 -12.67 -10.90 3.38
CA LEU A 29 -11.47 -10.72 4.19
C LEU A 29 -11.37 -9.33 4.83
N TYR A 30 -12.13 -8.35 4.36
CA TYR A 30 -12.06 -6.98 4.84
C TYR A 30 -13.03 -6.69 5.98
N GLY A 31 -12.59 -5.87 6.92
CA GLY A 31 -13.42 -5.23 7.94
C GLY A 31 -13.68 -3.77 7.59
N ASN A 32 -13.31 -2.88 8.50
CA ASN A 32 -13.38 -1.44 8.27
C ASN A 32 -12.23 -0.96 7.38
N VAL A 33 -12.40 0.23 6.79
CA VAL A 33 -11.36 0.97 6.07
C VAL A 33 -10.76 1.99 7.02
N LEU A 34 -9.47 1.84 7.31
CA LEU A 34 -8.67 2.88 7.93
C LEU A 34 -8.54 4.04 6.94
N PHE A 35 -8.86 5.25 7.40
CA PHE A 35 -8.44 6.46 6.72
C PHE A 35 -7.41 7.19 7.58
N ALA A 36 -6.40 7.73 6.92
CA ALA A 36 -5.45 8.65 7.53
C ALA A 36 -5.34 9.87 6.63
N SER A 37 -5.46 11.06 7.20
CA SER A 37 -5.51 12.31 6.47
C SER A 37 -4.74 13.41 7.20
N ALA A 38 -3.78 13.99 6.50
CA ALA A 38 -3.11 15.21 6.86
C ALA A 38 -3.59 16.34 5.96
N VAL A 39 -4.05 17.43 6.57
CA VAL A 39 -4.53 18.63 5.86
C VAL A 39 -3.77 19.85 6.38
N GLY A 40 -3.47 20.76 5.47
CA GLY A 40 -2.73 21.99 5.78
C GLY A 40 -3.42 23.19 5.16
N LYS A 41 -3.30 24.35 5.79
CA LYS A 41 -3.63 25.60 5.12
C LYS A 41 -2.47 26.03 4.25
N GLY A 42 -2.75 26.38 3.00
CA GLY A 42 -1.73 26.91 2.08
C GLY A 42 -1.22 28.29 2.53
N TYR A 43 -0.37 28.91 1.70
CA TYR A 43 0.19 30.24 1.96
C TYR A 43 -0.87 31.32 2.24
N ASP A 44 -2.08 31.17 1.69
CA ASP A 44 -3.18 32.12 1.90
C ASP A 44 -3.81 32.03 3.32
N LYS A 45 -3.48 30.98 4.09
CA LYS A 45 -4.03 30.64 5.42
C LYS A 45 -5.56 30.60 5.50
N LYS A 46 -6.25 30.53 4.37
CA LYS A 46 -7.72 30.61 4.28
C LYS A 46 -8.34 29.28 3.92
N LYS A 47 -7.73 28.56 2.99
CA LYS A 47 -8.26 27.28 2.50
C LYS A 47 -7.47 26.11 3.05
N TRP A 48 -8.17 25.09 3.53
CA TRP A 48 -7.58 23.79 3.80
C TRP A 48 -7.36 23.05 2.49
N ARG A 49 -6.21 22.38 2.39
CA ARG A 49 -5.83 21.55 1.26
C ARG A 49 -5.37 20.18 1.73
N ASN A 50 -5.59 19.17 0.91
CA ASN A 50 -5.12 17.82 1.17
C ASN A 50 -3.59 17.80 1.04
N VAL A 51 -2.90 17.52 2.15
CA VAL A 51 -1.48 17.20 2.10
C VAL A 51 -1.39 15.73 1.73
N CYS A 52 -1.70 14.83 2.65
CA CYS A 52 -1.60 13.39 2.42
C CYS A 52 -2.83 12.67 2.95
N SER A 53 -3.51 11.90 2.11
CA SER A 53 -4.60 11.03 2.54
C SER A 53 -4.47 9.64 1.96
N PHE A 54 -4.85 8.61 2.71
CA PHE A 54 -5.01 7.27 2.15
C PHE A 54 -6.14 6.49 2.80
N LEU A 55 -6.68 5.54 2.04
CA LEU A 55 -7.71 4.60 2.46
C LEU A 55 -7.15 3.17 2.40
N LEU A 56 -7.19 2.47 3.54
CA LEU A 56 -6.65 1.13 3.71
C LEU A 56 -7.73 0.20 4.29
N PRO A 57 -8.35 -0.69 3.50
CA PRO A 57 -9.16 -1.77 4.03
C PRO A 57 -8.35 -2.66 4.97
N LEU A 58 -8.75 -2.75 6.24
CA LEU A 58 -8.12 -3.61 7.22
C LEU A 58 -8.67 -5.04 7.09
N HIS A 59 -7.89 -6.03 7.51
CA HIS A 59 -8.42 -7.39 7.62
C HIS A 59 -9.55 -7.41 8.66
N LYS A 60 -10.59 -8.22 8.45
CA LYS A 60 -11.77 -8.27 9.34
C LYS A 60 -11.48 -8.67 10.79
N ALA A 61 -10.37 -9.36 11.02
CA ALA A 61 -9.92 -9.74 12.36
C ALA A 61 -8.90 -8.75 12.94
N GLU A 62 -8.51 -7.74 12.18
CA GLU A 62 -7.53 -6.76 12.63
C GLU A 62 -8.17 -5.78 13.62
N VAL A 63 -7.54 -5.67 14.80
CA VAL A 63 -7.87 -4.66 15.81
C VAL A 63 -6.72 -3.66 15.84
N ARG A 64 -6.98 -2.45 15.33
CA ARG A 64 -6.01 -1.35 15.31
C ARG A 64 -6.49 -0.23 16.23
N SER A 65 -5.57 0.32 17.02
CA SER A 65 -5.85 1.54 17.78
C SER A 65 -5.95 2.70 16.80
N ILE A 66 -7.16 3.15 16.52
CA ILE A 66 -7.47 4.32 15.68
C ILE A 66 -7.81 5.52 16.57
N GLY A 67 -7.69 6.73 16.05
CA GLY A 67 -8.12 7.94 16.75
C GLY A 67 -7.04 9.00 16.93
N VAL A 68 -6.02 9.02 16.06
CA VAL A 68 -5.12 10.19 15.99
C VAL A 68 -5.96 11.42 15.66
N GLN A 69 -5.88 12.43 16.53
CA GLN A 69 -6.38 13.77 16.29
C GLN A 69 -5.33 14.75 16.79
N ALA A 70 -4.48 15.23 15.89
CA ALA A 70 -3.44 16.20 16.20
C ALA A 70 -3.69 17.49 15.42
N ASP A 71 -3.82 18.61 16.14
CA ASP A 71 -4.10 19.93 15.57
C ASP A 71 -3.00 20.93 15.93
N TYR A 72 -2.11 21.20 14.97
CA TYR A 72 -1.03 22.19 15.10
C TYR A 72 -1.46 23.59 14.60
N GLY A 73 -2.79 23.85 14.54
CA GLY A 73 -3.38 25.13 14.12
C GLY A 73 -3.59 25.23 12.62
N ASP A 74 -2.51 25.40 11.85
CA ASP A 74 -2.56 25.48 10.38
C ASP A 74 -2.29 24.13 9.69
N PHE A 75 -2.10 23.06 10.47
CA PHE A 75 -1.87 21.70 10.00
C PHE A 75 -2.54 20.70 10.95
N LYS A 76 -3.31 19.77 10.41
CA LYS A 76 -4.03 18.75 11.18
C LYS A 76 -3.74 17.35 10.64
N LEU A 77 -3.64 16.40 11.55
CA LEU A 77 -3.57 14.97 11.23
C LEU A 77 -4.74 14.26 11.91
N VAL A 78 -5.46 13.47 11.12
CA VAL A 78 -6.62 12.70 11.57
C VAL A 78 -6.50 11.27 11.08
N GLU A 79 -6.69 10.31 11.97
CA GLU A 79 -6.80 8.90 11.63
C GLU A 79 -8.10 8.35 12.25
N GLY A 80 -8.83 7.57 11.45
CA GLY A 80 -10.05 6.92 11.91
C GLY A 80 -10.41 5.73 11.04
N ALA A 81 -11.57 5.13 11.30
CA ALA A 81 -12.09 4.05 10.49
C ALA A 81 -13.50 4.37 10.01
N ILE A 82 -13.78 3.98 8.78
CA ILE A 82 -15.09 4.07 8.13
C ILE A 82 -15.43 2.71 7.51
N SER A 83 -16.69 2.49 7.16
CA SER A 83 -17.09 1.31 6.39
C SER A 83 -16.53 1.35 4.96
N ILE A 84 -16.52 0.20 4.30
CA ILE A 84 -16.16 0.12 2.87
C ILE A 84 -17.08 0.99 2.01
N ASP A 85 -18.38 1.06 2.33
CA ASP A 85 -19.33 1.84 1.53
C ASP A 85 -19.14 3.34 1.73
N GLU A 86 -18.84 3.80 2.95
CA GLU A 86 -18.43 5.18 3.20
C GLU A 86 -17.13 5.52 2.46
N ALA A 87 -16.15 4.62 2.43
CA ALA A 87 -14.91 4.82 1.68
C ALA A 87 -15.14 4.93 0.16
N LYS A 88 -16.07 4.14 -0.39
CA LYS A 88 -16.49 4.28 -1.79
C LYS A 88 -17.15 5.63 -2.04
N GLU A 89 -18.03 6.07 -1.13
CA GLU A 89 -18.70 7.37 -1.24
C GLU A 89 -17.70 8.53 -1.19
N VAL A 90 -16.68 8.45 -0.33
CA VAL A 90 -15.58 9.45 -0.29
C VAL A 90 -14.88 9.54 -1.65
N LEU A 91 -14.48 8.40 -2.22
CA LEU A 91 -13.79 8.38 -3.53
C LEU A 91 -14.70 8.85 -4.67
N SER A 92 -15.98 8.47 -4.66
CA SER A 92 -16.96 8.96 -5.61
C SER A 92 -17.15 10.47 -5.49
N THR A 93 -17.24 11.00 -4.27
CA THR A 93 -17.40 12.45 -4.01
C THR A 93 -16.19 13.24 -4.52
N VAL A 94 -14.97 12.72 -4.35
CA VAL A 94 -13.75 13.34 -4.92
C VAL A 94 -13.87 13.47 -6.43
N VAL A 95 -14.39 12.46 -7.12
CA VAL A 95 -14.43 12.41 -8.59
C VAL A 95 -15.67 13.05 -9.18
N GLU A 96 -16.78 13.10 -8.45
CA GLU A 96 -18.07 13.62 -8.93
C GLU A 96 -18.33 15.05 -8.49
N ARG A 97 -17.85 15.42 -7.31
CA ARG A 97 -18.14 16.72 -6.70
C ARG A 97 -16.90 17.56 -6.47
N ASP A 98 -15.70 17.03 -6.70
CA ASP A 98 -14.42 17.74 -6.44
C ASP A 98 -14.23 18.10 -4.95
N HIS A 99 -14.71 17.23 -4.05
CA HIS A 99 -14.59 17.40 -2.60
C HIS A 99 -14.06 16.13 -1.93
N LEU A 100 -13.11 16.28 -1.00
CA LEU A 100 -12.67 15.22 -0.09
C LEU A 100 -13.29 15.48 1.29
N CYS A 101 -14.12 14.53 1.72
CA CYS A 101 -14.86 14.58 2.97
C CYS A 101 -14.50 13.37 3.83
N LEU A 102 -13.58 13.53 4.79
CA LEU A 102 -13.23 12.50 5.76
C LEU A 102 -13.70 12.92 7.17
N PRO A 103 -14.10 11.97 8.03
CA PRO A 103 -14.50 12.29 9.39
C PRO A 103 -13.37 13.00 10.15
N GLY A 104 -13.70 14.08 10.86
CA GLY A 104 -12.74 14.85 11.66
C GLY A 104 -11.84 15.80 10.85
N THR A 105 -11.89 15.78 9.51
CA THR A 105 -11.21 16.76 8.67
C THR A 105 -12.19 17.85 8.21
N PRO A 106 -11.72 19.10 7.97
CA PRO A 106 -12.50 20.06 7.20
C PRO A 106 -12.78 19.52 5.79
N GLU A 107 -13.88 19.95 5.19
CA GLU A 107 -14.18 19.66 3.79
C GLU A 107 -13.13 20.33 2.88
N ILE A 108 -12.53 19.54 1.99
CA ILE A 108 -11.43 19.97 1.12
C ILE A 108 -11.89 20.01 -0.33
N GLU A 109 -11.85 21.19 -0.95
CA GLU A 109 -11.97 21.33 -2.40
C GLU A 109 -10.73 20.70 -3.08
N ILE A 110 -10.96 19.74 -3.98
CA ILE A 110 -9.92 18.90 -4.60
C ILE A 110 -10.30 18.54 -6.03
N GLN A 111 -9.36 18.67 -6.97
CA GLN A 111 -9.49 18.07 -8.30
C GLN A 111 -8.48 16.94 -8.42
N ALA A 112 -8.98 15.71 -8.53
CA ALA A 112 -8.14 14.52 -8.63
C ALA A 112 -8.60 13.59 -9.75
N SER A 113 -7.66 12.91 -10.39
CA SER A 113 -7.94 11.95 -11.46
C SER A 113 -7.12 10.67 -11.31
N LEU A 114 -7.70 9.55 -11.76
CA LEU A 114 -6.99 8.30 -11.95
C LEU A 114 -6.78 8.11 -13.44
N HIS A 115 -5.51 8.07 -13.85
CA HIS A 115 -5.21 7.76 -15.24
C HIS A 115 -5.30 6.23 -15.44
N PRO A 116 -5.95 5.72 -16.50
CA PRO A 116 -6.05 4.27 -16.75
C PRO A 116 -4.69 3.62 -16.98
N ASN A 117 -3.73 4.39 -17.49
CA ASN A 117 -2.33 3.98 -17.64
C ASN A 117 -1.44 4.42 -16.46
N SER A 118 -2.01 5.03 -15.41
CA SER A 118 -1.31 5.11 -14.13
C SER A 118 -1.22 3.67 -13.63
N PRO A 119 -0.03 3.08 -13.46
CA PRO A 119 0.03 1.69 -13.07
C PRO A 119 -0.65 1.59 -11.71
N HIS A 120 -1.68 0.75 -11.57
CA HIS A 120 -1.99 0.20 -10.26
C HIS A 120 -0.76 -0.55 -9.83
N HIS A 121 0.01 0.09 -8.96
CA HIS A 121 1.30 -0.43 -8.58
C HIS A 121 1.02 -1.60 -7.64
N PHE A 122 1.27 -2.81 -8.14
CA PHE A 122 1.35 -3.98 -7.29
C PHE A 122 2.60 -3.85 -6.44
N TRP A 123 2.39 -3.77 -5.13
CA TRP A 123 3.43 -3.81 -4.14
C TRP A 123 3.44 -5.19 -3.51
N ASP A 124 4.62 -5.81 -3.55
CA ASP A 124 4.89 -7.07 -2.89
C ASP A 124 4.75 -6.89 -1.37
N SER A 125 4.62 -7.99 -0.63
CA SER A 125 4.49 -7.92 0.84
C SER A 125 5.67 -7.21 1.51
N GLY A 126 5.53 -6.80 2.77
CA GLY A 126 6.61 -6.16 3.54
C GLY A 126 6.46 -4.64 3.72
N TRP A 127 7.37 -4.06 4.50
CA TRP A 127 7.23 -2.67 4.94
C TRP A 127 7.80 -1.73 3.87
N HIS A 128 6.91 -1.13 3.09
CA HIS A 128 7.29 -0.21 2.02
C HIS A 128 6.83 1.21 2.33
N ARG A 129 5.54 1.49 2.17
CA ARG A 129 4.99 2.86 2.15
C ARG A 129 3.89 3.11 3.16
N PHE A 130 3.15 2.07 3.52
CA PHE A 130 1.99 2.10 4.40
C PHE A 130 2.16 1.13 5.57
N PRO A 131 1.37 1.26 6.65
CA PRO A 131 1.36 0.32 7.76
C PRO A 131 0.64 -1.00 7.39
N LEU A 132 1.19 -1.69 6.41
CA LEU A 132 0.66 -2.93 5.82
C LEU A 132 1.83 -3.86 5.48
N PHE A 133 1.75 -5.10 5.94
CA PHE A 133 2.75 -6.14 5.66
C PHE A 133 2.34 -7.13 4.57
N PHE A 134 1.11 -7.05 4.09
CA PHE A 134 0.57 -7.86 3.00
C PHE A 134 0.76 -7.13 1.66
N PRO A 135 0.80 -7.88 0.54
CA PRO A 135 0.87 -7.27 -0.78
C PRO A 135 -0.41 -6.48 -1.08
N TYR A 136 -0.33 -5.48 -1.94
CA TYR A 136 -1.47 -4.62 -2.25
C TYR A 136 -1.35 -3.96 -3.62
N TYR A 137 -2.50 -3.59 -4.19
CA TYR A 137 -2.54 -2.61 -5.27
C TYR A 137 -2.70 -1.20 -4.71
N GLU A 138 -1.91 -0.26 -5.23
CA GLU A 138 -2.04 1.17 -4.92
C GLU A 138 -2.72 1.91 -6.08
N TYR A 139 -3.84 2.56 -5.79
CA TYR A 139 -4.54 3.46 -6.69
C TYR A 139 -4.25 4.90 -6.25
N ASN A 140 -3.22 5.51 -6.83
CA ASN A 140 -2.80 6.87 -6.53
C ASN A 140 -3.55 7.89 -7.40
N LEU A 141 -4.32 8.76 -6.78
CA LEU A 141 -5.09 9.82 -7.41
C LEU A 141 -4.19 11.03 -7.66
N SER A 142 -3.99 11.37 -8.93
CA SER A 142 -3.24 12.55 -9.34
C SER A 142 -4.08 13.80 -9.06
N ILE A 143 -3.70 14.53 -8.01
CA ILE A 143 -4.30 15.83 -7.66
C ILE A 143 -3.71 16.93 -8.55
N ASP A 144 -4.56 17.81 -9.05
CA ASP A 144 -4.13 19.02 -9.77
C ASP A 144 -3.34 19.98 -8.85
N GLN A 145 -2.31 20.62 -9.39
CA GLN A 145 -1.34 21.41 -8.61
C GLN A 145 -2.00 22.51 -7.77
N ASP A 146 -3.08 23.15 -8.27
CA ASP A 146 -3.75 24.26 -7.58
C ASP A 146 -4.55 23.80 -6.34
N PHE A 147 -4.76 22.49 -6.21
CA PHE A 147 -5.54 21.86 -5.14
C PHE A 147 -4.66 21.08 -4.15
N LYS A 148 -3.35 20.99 -4.39
CA LYS A 148 -2.42 20.32 -3.46
C LYS A 148 -2.17 21.14 -2.22
N GLY A 149 -2.12 20.47 -1.08
CA GLY A 149 -1.55 21.00 0.14
C GLY A 149 -0.05 20.74 0.18
N GLU A 150 0.68 21.61 0.87
CA GLU A 150 2.09 21.40 1.16
C GLU A 150 2.25 20.93 2.61
N SER A 151 3.12 19.94 2.80
CA SER A 151 3.53 19.54 4.14
C SER A 151 4.40 20.65 4.76
N PRO A 152 4.11 21.12 5.99
CA PRO A 152 4.93 22.13 6.66
C PRO A 152 6.41 21.77 6.68
N GLN A 153 7.27 22.73 6.34
CA GLN A 153 8.72 22.58 6.38
C GLN A 153 9.32 22.96 7.75
N GLN A 154 8.60 23.81 8.49
CA GLN A 154 8.97 24.21 9.84
C GLN A 154 8.62 23.14 10.89
N ALA A 155 9.29 23.23 12.04
CA ALA A 155 8.99 22.39 13.19
C ALA A 155 7.54 22.58 13.66
N LEU A 156 6.92 21.45 14.02
CA LEU A 156 5.59 21.37 14.60
C LEU A 156 5.73 21.13 16.10
N TYR A 157 5.05 21.94 16.90
CA TYR A 157 5.02 21.83 18.35
C TYR A 157 3.72 22.42 18.91
N GLY A 158 3.26 21.91 20.05
CA GLY A 158 2.08 22.39 20.77
C GLY A 158 2.14 21.92 22.22
N VAL A 159 1.35 22.53 23.11
CA VAL A 159 1.40 22.27 24.56
C VAL A 159 1.16 20.80 24.89
N ASP A 160 0.20 20.16 24.22
CA ASP A 160 -0.19 18.77 24.43
C ASP A 160 0.09 17.88 23.20
N LEU A 161 1.03 18.31 22.34
CA LEU A 161 1.38 17.60 21.10
C LEU A 161 2.88 17.28 21.06
N PRO A 162 3.28 16.14 20.47
CA PRO A 162 4.69 15.83 20.26
C PRO A 162 5.37 16.88 19.37
N VAL A 163 6.68 17.04 19.55
CA VAL A 163 7.48 17.91 18.70
C VAL A 163 7.97 17.13 17.49
N PHE A 164 7.79 17.69 16.29
CA PHE A 164 8.33 17.13 15.04
C PHE A 164 9.13 18.19 14.29
N PRO A 165 10.20 17.80 13.57
CA PRO A 165 11.00 18.74 12.79
C PRO A 165 10.30 19.24 11.52
N SER A 166 9.26 18.53 11.03
CA SER A 166 8.49 18.89 9.85
C SER A 166 7.13 18.20 9.85
N GLY A 167 6.22 18.61 8.94
CA GLY A 167 4.95 17.93 8.69
C GLY A 167 5.12 16.50 8.21
N GLY A 168 6.12 16.23 7.36
CA GLY A 168 6.40 14.88 6.86
C GLY A 168 6.79 13.94 7.98
N ALA A 169 7.65 14.39 8.91
CA ALA A 169 8.03 13.61 10.08
C ALA A 169 6.83 13.30 10.99
N ALA A 170 5.90 14.25 11.15
CA ALA A 170 4.66 14.03 11.88
C ALA A 170 3.75 13.01 11.17
N ILE A 171 3.55 13.14 9.85
CA ILE A 171 2.75 12.20 9.03
C ILE A 171 3.32 10.78 9.13
N GLU A 172 4.63 10.66 8.96
CA GLU A 172 5.38 9.42 9.10
C GLU A 172 5.18 8.76 10.46
N SER A 173 5.30 9.54 11.54
CA SER A 173 5.17 9.05 12.90
C SER A 173 3.74 8.66 13.26
N PHE A 174 2.75 9.49 12.93
CA PHE A 174 1.36 9.24 13.30
C PHE A 174 0.72 8.15 12.44
N PHE A 175 0.98 8.14 11.13
CA PHE A 175 0.33 7.20 10.22
C PHE A 175 1.19 5.97 9.91
N SER A 176 2.39 5.87 10.49
CA SER A 176 3.34 4.77 10.22
C SER A 176 3.59 4.56 8.73
N THR A 177 3.67 5.67 7.98
CA THR A 177 3.92 5.70 6.53
C THR A 177 5.36 6.08 6.21
N ARG A 178 5.78 5.80 4.97
CA ARG A 178 7.09 6.15 4.40
C ARG A 178 6.91 6.44 2.91
N LEU A 179 6.48 7.66 2.58
CA LEU A 179 6.22 8.03 1.18
C LEU A 179 7.44 8.64 0.48
N GLY A 180 8.49 8.96 1.24
CA GLY A 180 9.71 9.57 0.72
C GLY A 180 10.08 10.80 1.52
N ASP A 181 10.58 11.82 0.83
CA ASP A 181 10.87 13.12 1.44
C ASP A 181 9.60 13.92 1.76
N ASN A 182 9.76 15.06 2.43
CA ASN A 182 8.63 15.91 2.83
C ASN A 182 7.78 16.40 1.64
N SER A 183 8.39 16.61 0.47
CA SER A 183 7.69 16.98 -0.77
C SER A 183 6.83 15.86 -1.35
N SER A 184 7.20 14.59 -1.10
CA SER A 184 6.46 13.42 -1.56
C SER A 184 5.06 13.33 -0.95
N TYR A 185 4.83 14.03 0.17
CA TYR A 185 3.53 14.12 0.83
C TYR A 185 2.63 15.20 0.26
N GLY A 186 3.10 16.09 -0.62
CA GLY A 186 2.30 17.21 -1.13
C GLY A 186 1.21 16.75 -2.10
N GLY A 187 -0.06 16.85 -1.69
CA GLY A 187 -1.20 16.43 -2.51
C GLY A 187 -1.23 14.93 -2.82
N PHE A 188 -0.81 14.10 -1.87
CA PHE A 188 -0.89 12.65 -1.98
C PHE A 188 -2.31 12.17 -1.62
N LEU A 189 -2.93 11.36 -2.49
CA LEU A 189 -4.19 10.69 -2.20
C LEU A 189 -4.17 9.28 -2.79
N ALA A 190 -4.28 8.24 -1.96
CA ALA A 190 -4.27 6.87 -2.43
C ALA A 190 -5.39 6.01 -1.83
N ALA A 191 -5.93 5.11 -2.64
CA ALA A 191 -6.78 4.03 -2.16
C ALA A 191 -6.05 2.70 -2.35
N LEU A 192 -6.02 1.87 -1.32
CA LEU A 192 -5.27 0.62 -1.30
C LEU A 192 -6.21 -0.57 -1.46
N VAL A 193 -5.72 -1.63 -2.09
CA VAL A 193 -6.40 -2.92 -2.22
C VAL A 193 -5.47 -4.02 -1.69
N PRO A 194 -5.41 -4.24 -0.37
CA PRO A 194 -4.61 -5.31 0.21
C PRO A 194 -5.03 -6.71 -0.24
N ASP A 195 -4.10 -7.64 -0.31
CA ASP A 195 -4.39 -9.04 -0.55
C ASP A 195 -4.05 -9.89 0.67
N TYR A 196 -5.04 -10.04 1.55
CA TYR A 196 -4.90 -10.82 2.78
C TYR A 196 -5.00 -12.34 2.57
N ARG A 197 -5.12 -12.81 1.31
CA ARG A 197 -5.18 -14.25 1.03
C ARG A 197 -3.89 -14.98 1.42
N GLY A 198 -2.76 -14.32 1.22
CA GLY A 198 -1.49 -14.78 1.74
C GLY A 198 -0.33 -13.87 1.37
N LYS A 199 0.82 -14.14 1.96
CA LYS A 199 2.11 -13.53 1.60
C LYS A 199 3.24 -14.53 1.71
N ILE A 200 4.34 -14.25 1.02
CA ILE A 200 5.61 -14.96 1.19
C ILE A 200 6.32 -14.36 2.41
N GLU A 201 6.33 -15.11 3.52
CA GLU A 201 6.90 -14.65 4.78
C GLU A 201 8.42 -14.84 4.81
N GLU A 202 8.88 -15.96 4.27
CA GLU A 202 10.30 -16.31 4.27
C GLU A 202 10.66 -17.16 3.05
N ILE A 203 11.87 -16.95 2.55
CA ILE A 203 12.53 -17.86 1.62
C ILE A 203 13.89 -18.18 2.24
N ARG A 204 14.22 -19.46 2.35
CA ARG A 204 15.52 -19.94 2.84
C ARG A 204 16.23 -20.67 1.70
N ILE A 205 17.45 -20.25 1.42
CA ILE A 205 18.28 -20.84 0.36
C ILE A 205 19.33 -21.70 1.06
N GLY A 206 19.17 -23.02 0.99
CA GLY A 206 20.17 -23.98 1.40
C GLY A 206 21.15 -24.30 0.27
N THR A 207 22.07 -25.22 0.52
CA THR A 207 23.06 -25.66 -0.48
C THR A 207 22.41 -26.34 -1.68
N ASN A 208 21.41 -27.21 -1.42
CA ASN A 208 20.76 -28.05 -2.43
C ASN A 208 19.23 -27.91 -2.45
N SER A 209 18.67 -26.99 -1.68
CA SER A 209 17.22 -26.75 -1.67
C SER A 209 16.88 -25.29 -1.39
N ILE A 210 15.71 -24.88 -1.89
CA ILE A 210 15.04 -23.64 -1.49
C ILE A 210 13.78 -24.05 -0.74
N GLN A 211 13.59 -23.48 0.45
CA GLN A 211 12.35 -23.58 1.20
C GLN A 211 11.63 -22.23 1.16
N VAL A 212 10.31 -22.28 0.95
CA VAL A 212 9.44 -21.11 0.97
C VAL A 212 8.38 -21.31 2.05
N GLU A 213 8.21 -20.31 2.90
CA GLU A 213 7.19 -20.23 3.94
C GLU A 213 6.21 -19.10 3.60
N ILE A 214 4.92 -19.38 3.73
CA ILE A 214 3.85 -18.42 3.49
C ILE A 214 3.07 -18.15 4.77
N GLU A 215 2.42 -16.99 4.84
CA GLU A 215 1.43 -16.68 5.87
C GLU A 215 0.06 -16.52 5.20
N CYS A 216 -0.98 -17.15 5.75
CA CYS A 216 -2.37 -16.96 5.34
C CYS A 216 -3.18 -16.47 6.54
N LEU A 217 -3.95 -15.39 6.39
CA LEU A 217 -4.82 -14.91 7.46
C LEU A 217 -6.13 -15.72 7.54
N ALA A 218 -6.82 -15.57 8.67
CA ALA A 218 -8.13 -16.20 8.89
C ALA A 218 -9.11 -15.87 7.76
N GLY A 219 -9.73 -16.92 7.20
CA GLY A 219 -10.58 -16.82 6.00
C GLY A 219 -9.87 -17.13 4.69
N SER A 220 -8.61 -17.55 4.73
CA SER A 220 -7.85 -18.04 3.57
C SER A 220 -7.14 -19.35 3.88
N SER A 221 -6.77 -20.09 2.84
CA SER A 221 -6.18 -21.43 2.95
C SER A 221 -4.97 -21.56 2.02
N GLU A 222 -3.91 -22.19 2.51
CA GLU A 222 -2.74 -22.52 1.68
C GLU A 222 -3.08 -23.43 0.49
N LYS A 223 -4.16 -24.22 0.61
CA LYS A 223 -4.62 -25.12 -0.45
C LYS A 223 -5.14 -24.37 -1.66
N ASP A 224 -5.56 -23.12 -1.48
CA ASP A 224 -6.02 -22.24 -2.55
C ASP A 224 -4.86 -21.54 -3.25
N LEU A 225 -3.62 -21.76 -2.78
CA LEU A 225 -2.41 -21.10 -3.27
C LEU A 225 -1.45 -22.10 -3.92
N ILE A 226 -0.71 -21.60 -4.90
CA ILE A 226 0.42 -22.31 -5.53
C ILE A 226 1.58 -21.35 -5.68
N GLY A 227 2.77 -21.79 -5.28
CA GLY A 227 3.98 -21.05 -5.53
C GLY A 227 4.58 -21.47 -6.88
N LYS A 228 5.21 -20.53 -7.57
CA LYS A 228 6.06 -20.80 -8.74
C LYS A 228 7.44 -20.26 -8.46
N LEU A 229 8.44 -21.12 -8.62
CA LEU A 229 9.84 -20.81 -8.43
C LEU A 229 10.52 -20.76 -9.79
N PHE A 230 11.34 -19.73 -10.00
CA PHE A 230 12.35 -19.66 -11.04
C PHE A 230 13.72 -19.44 -10.38
N VAL A 231 14.71 -20.20 -10.81
CA VAL A 231 16.10 -20.05 -10.36
C VAL A 231 17.01 -20.03 -11.58
N ARG A 232 18.00 -19.13 -11.57
CA ARG A 232 19.07 -19.08 -12.57
C ARG A 232 20.42 -19.04 -11.87
N TYR A 233 21.36 -19.86 -12.34
CA TYR A 233 22.72 -19.98 -11.79
C TYR A 233 23.72 -19.10 -12.55
N HIS A 234 24.93 -18.92 -12.01
CA HIS A 234 25.99 -18.15 -12.66
C HIS A 234 26.43 -18.71 -14.02
N GLY A 235 26.26 -20.02 -14.25
CA GLY A 235 26.50 -20.67 -15.54
C GLY A 235 25.36 -20.53 -16.56
N GLY A 236 24.31 -19.75 -16.27
CA GLY A 236 23.19 -19.49 -17.19
C GLY A 236 22.10 -20.56 -17.23
N ILE A 237 22.33 -21.73 -16.64
CA ILE A 237 21.30 -22.76 -16.45
C ILE A 237 20.18 -22.20 -15.57
N SER A 238 18.94 -22.47 -15.93
CA SER A 238 17.76 -22.16 -15.12
C SER A 238 16.91 -23.39 -14.84
N ILE A 239 16.17 -23.34 -13.75
CA ILE A 239 15.13 -24.30 -13.41
C ILE A 239 13.85 -23.57 -13.01
N THR A 240 12.72 -24.25 -13.18
CA THR A 240 11.43 -23.83 -12.65
C THR A 240 10.81 -24.95 -11.84
N ALA A 241 10.01 -24.60 -10.84
CA ALA A 241 9.29 -25.58 -10.04
C ALA A 241 7.94 -25.00 -9.57
N ASP A 242 6.95 -25.88 -9.45
CA ASP A 242 5.71 -25.58 -8.74
C ASP A 242 5.87 -25.97 -7.26
N LEU A 243 5.46 -25.07 -6.38
CA LEU A 243 5.54 -25.21 -4.94
C LEU A 243 4.14 -25.47 -4.38
N ASN A 244 3.88 -26.71 -3.98
CA ASN A 244 2.67 -27.09 -3.27
C ASN A 244 2.94 -26.96 -1.78
N PHE A 245 2.16 -26.11 -1.10
CA PHE A 245 2.32 -25.85 0.32
C PHE A 245 1.63 -26.92 1.15
N THR A 246 2.31 -27.33 2.22
CA THR A 246 1.77 -28.17 3.29
C THR A 246 2.33 -27.63 4.60
N ASP A 247 1.46 -27.37 5.57
CA ASP A 247 1.83 -26.72 6.83
C ASP A 247 2.56 -25.38 6.59
N HIS A 248 2.05 -24.62 5.64
CA HIS A 248 2.49 -23.32 5.15
C HIS A 248 3.88 -23.30 4.51
N LYS A 249 4.42 -24.48 4.15
CA LYS A 249 5.78 -24.63 3.64
C LYS A 249 5.82 -25.44 2.35
N ALA A 250 6.74 -25.07 1.48
CA ALA A 250 7.09 -25.82 0.29
C ALA A 250 8.60 -25.83 0.10
N SER A 251 9.12 -26.81 -0.63
CA SER A 251 10.55 -26.88 -0.95
C SER A 251 10.77 -27.35 -2.39
N ALA A 252 11.85 -26.87 -2.99
CA ALA A 252 12.31 -27.32 -4.30
C ALA A 252 13.82 -27.59 -4.24
N GLU A 253 14.25 -28.62 -4.96
CA GLU A 253 15.68 -28.94 -5.07
C GLU A 253 16.38 -27.94 -6.00
N ILE A 254 17.58 -27.51 -5.60
CA ILE A 254 18.50 -26.72 -6.40
C ILE A 254 19.86 -27.40 -6.46
N ARG A 255 20.69 -27.00 -7.42
CA ARG A 255 22.02 -27.59 -7.62
C ARG A 255 23.14 -26.83 -6.94
N ASP A 256 22.93 -25.53 -6.75
CA ASP A 256 23.93 -24.58 -6.28
C ASP A 256 23.23 -23.30 -5.80
N PHE A 257 23.99 -22.34 -5.28
CA PHE A 257 23.47 -21.04 -4.89
C PHE A 257 22.95 -20.25 -6.12
N PRO A 258 21.73 -19.68 -6.06
CA PRO A 258 21.14 -18.97 -7.18
C PRO A 258 21.87 -17.65 -7.44
N ARG A 259 22.08 -17.31 -8.72
CA ARG A 259 22.40 -15.92 -9.13
C ARG A 259 21.15 -15.05 -9.06
N ASP A 260 20.03 -15.61 -9.51
CA ASP A 260 18.72 -14.96 -9.59
C ASP A 260 17.66 -15.96 -9.17
N LEU A 261 16.72 -15.50 -8.35
CA LEU A 261 15.61 -16.28 -7.85
C LEU A 261 14.35 -15.42 -7.88
N LEU A 262 13.26 -15.99 -8.36
CA LEU A 262 11.93 -15.40 -8.31
C LEU A 262 10.96 -16.43 -7.74
N VAL A 263 10.24 -16.06 -6.69
CA VAL A 263 9.10 -16.81 -6.16
C VAL A 263 7.85 -15.97 -6.39
N VAL A 264 6.84 -16.58 -6.98
CA VAL A 264 5.54 -15.98 -7.20
C VAL A 264 4.49 -16.83 -6.49
N LEU A 265 3.61 -16.19 -5.72
CA LEU A 265 2.46 -16.81 -5.06
C LEU A 265 1.21 -16.47 -5.86
N LEU A 266 0.49 -17.50 -6.32
CA LEU A 266 -0.70 -17.35 -7.16
C LEU A 266 -1.91 -18.00 -6.48
N CYS A 267 -3.09 -17.43 -6.73
CA CYS A 267 -4.36 -18.09 -6.46
C CYS A 267 -4.58 -19.23 -7.47
N ARG A 268 -4.91 -20.43 -6.99
CA ARG A 268 -5.11 -21.61 -7.86
C ARG A 268 -6.35 -21.50 -8.75
N GLN A 269 -7.40 -20.85 -8.25
CA GLN A 269 -8.69 -20.82 -8.93
C GLN A 269 -8.65 -20.00 -10.22
N ASP A 270 -7.99 -18.84 -10.18
CA ASP A 270 -8.01 -17.85 -11.26
C ASP A 270 -6.62 -17.43 -11.74
N GLY A 271 -5.55 -17.92 -11.11
CA GLY A 271 -4.17 -17.57 -11.45
C GLY A 271 -3.77 -16.15 -11.06
N GLU A 272 -4.58 -15.43 -10.27
CA GLU A 272 -4.28 -14.07 -9.84
C GLU A 272 -3.00 -14.03 -9.00
N LEU A 273 -2.18 -13.02 -9.22
CA LEU A 273 -1.00 -12.74 -8.40
C LEU A 273 -1.42 -12.37 -6.99
N VAL A 274 -0.94 -13.13 -6.00
CA VAL A 274 -1.15 -12.84 -4.58
C VAL A 274 0.08 -12.14 -4.03
N ASP A 275 1.28 -12.68 -4.23
CA ASP A 275 2.54 -12.06 -3.78
C ASP A 275 3.70 -12.46 -4.70
N ARG A 276 4.82 -11.75 -4.62
CA ARG A 276 6.08 -12.17 -5.25
C ARG A 276 7.29 -11.70 -4.47
N ARG A 277 8.40 -12.40 -4.64
CA ARG A 277 9.70 -12.08 -4.07
C ARG A 277 10.78 -12.40 -5.08
N SER A 278 11.73 -11.49 -5.25
CA SER A 278 12.90 -11.71 -6.10
C SER A 278 14.19 -11.49 -5.34
N PHE A 279 15.23 -12.20 -5.75
CA PHE A 279 16.58 -12.10 -5.23
C PHE A 279 17.54 -12.06 -6.42
N LEU A 280 18.53 -11.16 -6.35
CA LEU A 280 19.60 -11.03 -7.33
C LEU A 280 20.93 -10.86 -6.61
N ALA A 281 21.83 -11.83 -6.77
CA ALA A 281 23.12 -11.83 -6.12
C ALA A 281 23.94 -10.58 -6.50
N GLY A 282 24.41 -9.84 -5.48
CA GLY A 282 25.23 -8.65 -5.66
C GLY A 282 24.45 -7.34 -5.80
N SER A 283 23.14 -7.34 -5.53
CA SER A 283 22.31 -6.13 -5.55
C SER A 283 22.35 -5.42 -4.18
N GLN A 284 22.34 -4.08 -4.11
CA GLN A 284 22.32 -3.36 -2.82
C GLN A 284 21.05 -3.63 -1.98
N SER A 285 20.01 -4.17 -2.60
CA SER A 285 18.82 -4.73 -1.95
C SER A 285 19.21 -5.79 -0.90
N ASP A 286 20.33 -6.50 -1.10
CA ASP A 286 20.83 -7.64 -0.30
C ASP A 286 20.94 -7.36 1.20
N CYS A 287 21.08 -6.10 1.63
CA CYS A 287 21.26 -5.75 3.04
C CYS A 287 20.01 -5.95 3.92
N CYS A 288 18.79 -5.78 3.39
CA CYS A 288 17.56 -6.10 4.15
C CYS A 288 17.21 -7.59 4.12
N TRP A 289 17.73 -8.34 3.15
CA TRP A 289 17.45 -9.77 2.97
C TRP A 289 18.38 -10.68 3.80
N ARG A 290 19.62 -10.27 4.07
CA ARG A 290 20.64 -11.12 4.74
C ARG A 290 20.25 -11.67 6.12
N ASN A 291 19.38 -10.99 6.88
CA ASN A 291 18.98 -11.46 8.22
C ASN A 291 17.91 -12.58 8.21
N ARG A 292 17.28 -12.90 7.08
CA ARG A 292 16.32 -14.02 6.96
C ARG A 292 16.81 -15.17 6.08
N PHE A 293 17.73 -14.94 5.14
CA PHE A 293 18.18 -15.99 4.21
C PHE A 293 19.34 -16.84 4.72
N CYS A 294 20.17 -16.33 5.63
CA CYS A 294 21.34 -17.03 6.14
C CYS A 294 21.19 -17.30 7.64
N LYS A 295 20.57 -18.43 7.99
CA LYS A 295 20.94 -19.14 9.21
C LYS A 295 21.69 -20.39 8.78
N SER A 296 23.02 -20.34 9.00
CA SER A 296 23.89 -21.51 9.02
C SER A 296 23.42 -22.52 10.06
#